data_AF-A0A818XUT0-F1
#
_entry.id   AF-A0A818XUT0-F1
#
_cell.length_a   1.000
_cell.length_b   1.000
_cell.length_c   1.000
_cell.angle_alpha   90.00
_cell.angle_beta   90.00
_cell.angle_gamma   90.00
#
_symmetry.space_group_name_H-M   'P 1'
#
loop_
_entity.id
_entity.type
_entity.pdbx_description
1 polymer ?
#
loop_
_entity_poly.entity_id
_entity_poly.type
_entity_poly.pdbx_seq_one_letter_code
_entity_poly.pdbx_strand_id
1 'polypeptide(L)'
;MKNDPPSLYISLIDCLKERNDINLFNIFNNDIQDSIDLISIRNQIYEHNYNFQNYSTIHLFMILLHLLQSLPEPLISRDIQDKIFLSNNNNNNTNIRSYQLPSGISIQSHIPNENSSQQQQQQHQQNMTKAVSFIIEQLQPKQRNLFFRFLLLLQKSWPTSEQLKKLDNDGQNTLNICIDVLALSILHEYANRNQRHNFILACLNEEKKKSSK
;
A
#
# COMPACT_ATOMS: atom_id res chain seq x y z
N MET A 1 23.96 18.16 -11.29
CA MET A 1 23.48 16.77 -11.08
C MET A 1 22.20 16.82 -10.26
N LYS A 2 21.05 17.20 -10.83
CA LYS A 2 19.83 17.58 -10.08
C LYS A 2 18.69 16.54 -10.11
N ASN A 3 18.87 15.37 -10.75
CA ASN A 3 17.77 14.46 -11.10
C ASN A 3 18.15 12.95 -11.09
N ASP A 4 18.74 12.41 -10.02
CA ASP A 4 18.56 10.98 -9.74
C ASP A 4 17.55 10.88 -8.60
N PRO A 5 16.54 9.96 -8.59
CA PRO A 5 16.62 8.59 -9.14
C PRO A 5 15.30 8.03 -9.76
N PRO A 6 15.36 7.51 -11.00
CA PRO A 6 14.54 6.33 -11.37
C PRO A 6 15.37 5.04 -11.47
N SER A 7 16.63 5.13 -11.90
CA SER A 7 17.50 3.98 -12.15
C SER A 7 17.84 3.21 -10.87
N LEU A 8 18.23 3.90 -9.79
CA LEU A 8 18.53 3.29 -8.49
C LEU A 8 17.37 2.46 -7.96
N TYR A 9 16.15 3.04 -7.89
CA TYR A 9 14.98 2.30 -7.42
C TYR A 9 14.67 1.09 -8.30
N ILE A 10 14.79 1.25 -9.63
CA ILE A 10 14.56 0.15 -10.57
C ILE A 10 15.59 -0.96 -10.33
N SER A 11 16.89 -0.65 -10.25
CA SER A 11 17.95 -1.62 -10.00
C SER A 11 17.79 -2.33 -8.65
N LEU A 12 17.39 -1.60 -7.60
CA LEU A 12 17.15 -2.18 -6.28
C LEU A 12 15.94 -3.12 -6.29
N ILE A 13 14.83 -2.71 -6.91
CA ILE A 13 13.64 -3.55 -7.05
C ILE A 13 13.94 -4.78 -7.91
N ASP A 14 14.66 -4.63 -9.01
CA ASP A 14 15.00 -5.74 -9.89
C ASP A 14 15.92 -6.74 -9.19
N CYS A 15 16.91 -6.26 -8.42
CA CYS A 15 17.72 -7.13 -7.55
C CYS A 15 16.85 -7.89 -6.54
N LEU A 16 15.93 -7.21 -5.85
CA LEU A 16 15.00 -7.85 -4.90
C LEU A 16 14.04 -8.84 -5.59
N LYS A 17 13.64 -8.59 -6.84
CA LYS A 17 12.79 -9.49 -7.62
C LYS A 17 13.49 -10.78 -8.01
N GLU A 18 14.80 -10.77 -8.23
CA GLU A 18 15.58 -11.98 -8.56
C GLU A 18 15.82 -12.88 -7.34
N ARG A 19 15.63 -12.34 -6.13
CA ARG A 19 15.81 -13.09 -4.88
C ARG A 19 14.64 -14.02 -4.59
N ASN A 20 14.96 -15.23 -4.14
CA ASN A 20 13.98 -16.29 -3.84
C ASN A 20 13.56 -16.33 -2.37
N ASP A 21 14.33 -15.68 -1.50
CA ASP A 21 14.12 -15.62 -0.05
C ASP A 21 13.27 -14.41 0.39
N ILE A 22 12.76 -13.60 -0.54
CA ILE A 22 11.94 -12.43 -0.21
C ILE A 22 10.58 -12.85 0.36
N ASN A 23 10.36 -12.52 1.63
CA ASN A 23 9.12 -12.77 2.35
C ASN A 23 8.85 -11.60 3.31
N LEU A 24 7.78 -10.85 3.06
CA LEU A 24 7.48 -9.64 3.84
C LEU A 24 7.22 -9.96 5.30
N PHE A 25 6.50 -11.04 5.59
CA PHE A 25 6.20 -11.40 6.96
C PHE A 25 7.49 -11.67 7.75
N ASN A 26 8.44 -12.40 7.17
CA ASN A 26 9.74 -12.61 7.78
C ASN A 26 10.53 -11.30 7.93
N ILE A 27 10.53 -10.44 6.91
CA ILE A 27 11.24 -9.14 6.95
C ILE A 27 10.76 -8.29 8.13
N PHE A 28 9.45 -8.20 8.34
CA PHE A 28 8.88 -7.37 9.41
C PHE A 28 8.84 -8.05 10.78
N ASN A 29 9.02 -9.37 10.84
CA ASN A 29 9.15 -10.13 12.08
C ASN A 29 10.61 -10.22 12.58
N ASN A 30 11.55 -9.49 11.96
CA ASN A 30 12.93 -9.41 12.40
C ASN A 30 13.21 -8.06 13.08
N ASP A 31 14.02 -8.09 14.14
CA ASP A 31 14.44 -6.92 14.93
C ASP A 31 15.46 -6.02 14.21
N ILE A 32 15.69 -6.23 12.92
CA ILE A 32 16.75 -5.57 12.14
C ILE A 32 16.44 -4.08 11.88
N GLN A 33 15.19 -3.64 12.12
CA GLN A 33 14.73 -2.28 11.82
C GLN A 33 15.60 -1.19 12.46
N ASP A 34 16.18 -1.44 13.64
CA ASP A 34 17.03 -0.48 14.37
C ASP A 34 18.52 -0.54 13.99
N SER A 35 18.92 -1.49 13.14
CA SER A 35 20.33 -1.79 12.82
C SER A 35 20.76 -1.45 11.39
N ILE A 36 19.86 -0.86 10.59
CA ILE A 36 20.15 -0.57 9.18
C ILE A 36 21.16 0.57 9.08
N ASP A 37 22.39 0.26 8.67
CA ASP A 37 23.39 1.27 8.34
C ASP A 37 23.09 1.92 6.98
N LEU A 38 22.33 3.00 7.01
CA LEU A 38 22.02 3.80 5.82
C LEU A 38 23.25 4.58 5.30
N ILE A 39 24.32 4.76 6.08
CA ILE A 39 25.50 5.54 5.69
C ILE A 39 26.28 4.83 4.58
N SER A 40 26.49 3.52 4.73
CA SER A 40 27.18 2.68 3.74
C SER A 40 26.51 2.73 2.36
N ILE A 41 25.17 2.63 2.33
CA ILE A 41 24.39 2.73 1.08
C ILE A 41 24.40 4.15 0.53
N ARG A 42 24.27 5.17 1.37
CA ARG A 42 24.32 6.56 0.93
C ARG A 42 25.60 6.85 0.14
N ASN A 43 26.75 6.35 0.61
CA ASN A 43 28.02 6.55 -0.08
C ASN A 43 28.04 5.82 -1.45
N GLN A 44 27.56 4.58 -1.53
CA GLN A 44 27.42 3.87 -2.82
C GLN A 44 26.47 4.59 -3.80
N ILE A 45 25.43 5.25 -3.27
CA ILE A 45 24.51 6.06 -4.07
C ILE A 45 25.20 7.30 -4.64
N TYR A 46 26.00 8.01 -3.83
CA TYR A 46 26.75 9.18 -4.30
C TYR A 46 27.84 8.83 -5.30
N GLU A 47 28.43 7.64 -5.20
CA GLU A 47 29.50 7.15 -6.07
C GLU A 47 28.97 6.43 -7.33
N HIS A 48 27.66 6.31 -7.51
CA HIS A 48 27.00 5.59 -8.62
C HIS A 48 27.48 4.15 -8.81
N ASN A 49 27.95 3.49 -7.74
CA ASN A 49 28.52 2.14 -7.77
C ASN A 49 27.76 1.19 -6.84
N TYR A 50 26.55 0.80 -7.27
CA TYR A 50 25.65 -0.02 -6.48
C TYR A 50 26.08 -1.50 -6.50
N ASN A 51 26.48 -2.05 -5.36
CA ASN A 51 26.68 -3.50 -5.23
C ASN A 51 25.70 -4.10 -4.21
N PHE A 52 24.47 -4.35 -4.67
CA PHE A 52 23.40 -4.91 -3.84
C PHE A 52 23.64 -6.38 -3.43
N GLN A 53 24.59 -7.09 -4.04
CA GLN A 53 24.83 -8.50 -3.74
C GLN A 53 25.40 -8.72 -2.33
N ASN A 54 26.04 -7.71 -1.75
CA ASN A 54 26.63 -7.80 -0.42
C ASN A 54 25.64 -7.60 0.74
N TYR A 55 24.38 -7.29 0.44
CA TYR A 55 23.36 -7.01 1.44
C TYR A 55 22.35 -8.16 1.55
N SER A 56 21.86 -8.42 2.76
CA SER A 56 20.74 -9.35 2.94
C SER A 56 19.44 -8.77 2.37
N THR A 57 18.47 -9.65 2.10
CA THR A 57 17.19 -9.26 1.48
C THR A 57 16.42 -8.30 2.36
N ILE A 58 16.47 -8.49 3.68
CA ILE A 58 15.87 -7.61 4.69
C ILE A 58 16.47 -6.20 4.57
N HIS A 59 17.80 -6.08 4.54
CA HIS A 59 18.46 -4.77 4.42
C HIS A 59 18.05 -4.06 3.13
N LEU A 60 18.17 -4.74 1.98
CA LEU A 60 17.79 -4.16 0.69
C LEU A 60 16.33 -3.70 0.65
N PHE A 61 15.43 -4.50 1.22
CA PHE A 61 14.02 -4.15 1.28
C PHE A 61 13.78 -2.92 2.17
N MET A 62 14.40 -2.87 3.34
CA MET A 62 14.26 -1.72 4.24
C MET A 62 14.88 -0.45 3.66
N ILE A 63 16.00 -0.56 2.94
CA ILE A 63 16.60 0.54 2.19
C ILE A 63 15.63 1.07 1.14
N LEU A 64 14.98 0.17 0.39
CA LEU A 64 13.97 0.55 -0.60
C LEU A 64 12.84 1.37 0.05
N LEU A 65 12.33 0.93 1.19
CA LEU A 65 11.26 1.66 1.91
C LEU A 65 11.73 3.04 2.36
N HIS A 66 12.93 3.14 2.94
CA HIS A 66 13.50 4.42 3.37
C HIS A 66 13.71 5.37 2.18
N LEU A 67 14.21 4.88 1.05
CA LEU A 67 14.40 5.70 -0.15
C LEU A 67 13.07 6.17 -0.74
N LEU A 68 12.01 5.36 -0.70
CA LEU A 68 10.69 5.75 -1.16
C LEU A 68 10.06 6.80 -0.23
N GLN A 69 10.20 6.63 1.08
CA GLN A 69 9.72 7.59 2.09
C GLN A 69 10.47 8.92 2.05
N SER A 70 11.76 8.90 1.69
CA SER A 70 12.62 10.10 1.61
C SER A 70 12.44 10.90 0.32
N LEU A 71 11.52 10.50 -0.56
CA LEU A 71 11.20 11.28 -1.76
C LEU A 71 10.68 12.68 -1.35
N PRO A 72 11.01 13.74 -2.10
CA PRO A 72 10.52 15.09 -1.82
C PRO A 72 8.99 15.19 -1.94
N GLU A 73 8.38 14.31 -2.72
CA GLU A 73 6.95 14.10 -2.82
C GLU A 73 6.70 12.58 -2.78
N PRO A 74 5.70 12.09 -2.04
CA PRO A 74 5.38 10.67 -2.00
C PRO A 74 5.10 10.12 -3.40
N LEU A 75 5.42 8.84 -3.62
CA LEU A 75 5.29 8.19 -4.92
C LEU A 75 3.89 8.37 -5.53
N ILE A 76 2.86 8.32 -4.70
CA ILE A 76 1.51 8.75 -5.04
C ILE A 76 1.32 10.12 -4.39
N SER A 77 1.17 11.16 -5.22
CA SER A 77 1.00 12.52 -4.72
C SER A 77 -0.25 12.70 -3.88
N ARG A 78 -0.23 13.73 -3.02
CA ARG A 78 -1.40 14.12 -2.22
C ARG A 78 -2.61 14.43 -3.09
N ASP A 79 -2.42 15.13 -4.21
CA ASP A 79 -3.51 15.49 -5.12
C ASP A 79 -4.19 14.24 -5.73
N ILE A 80 -3.42 13.20 -6.04
CA ILE A 80 -3.97 11.94 -6.53
C ILE A 80 -4.72 11.21 -5.41
N GLN A 81 -4.17 11.19 -4.20
CA GLN A 81 -4.81 10.60 -3.03
C GLN A 81 -6.15 11.29 -2.70
N ASP A 82 -6.22 12.63 -2.75
CA ASP A 82 -7.44 13.40 -2.46
C ASP A 82 -8.57 13.05 -3.43
N LYS A 83 -8.28 12.95 -4.73
CA LYS A 83 -9.28 12.58 -5.75
C LYS A 83 -9.93 11.22 -5.49
N ILE A 84 -9.26 10.34 -4.77
CA ILE A 84 -9.68 8.95 -4.54
C ILE A 84 -10.36 8.80 -3.19
N PHE A 85 -9.69 9.27 -2.14
CA PHE A 85 -10.16 9.10 -0.78
C PHE A 85 -11.39 9.98 -0.49
N LEU A 86 -11.52 11.14 -1.14
CA LEU A 86 -12.73 11.98 -1.05
C LEU A 86 -13.89 11.42 -1.89
N SER A 87 -13.61 10.90 -3.09
CA SER A 87 -14.63 10.26 -3.94
C SER A 87 -15.28 9.03 -3.30
N ASN A 88 -14.53 8.27 -2.49
CA ASN A 88 -15.08 7.14 -1.75
C ASN A 88 -15.95 7.54 -0.55
N ASN A 89 -15.72 8.69 0.07
CA ASN A 89 -16.54 9.16 1.19
C ASN A 89 -17.92 9.69 0.73
N ASN A 90 -18.02 10.27 -0.47
CA ASN A 90 -19.29 10.80 -0.99
C ASN A 90 -20.28 9.70 -1.40
N ASN A 91 -19.82 8.51 -1.76
CA ASN A 91 -20.69 7.40 -2.17
C ASN A 91 -21.33 6.63 -1.00
N ASN A 92 -20.87 6.84 0.24
CA ASN A 92 -21.43 6.17 1.43
C ASN A 92 -22.58 6.95 2.10
N ASN A 93 -22.96 8.13 1.59
CA ASN A 93 -23.95 9.02 2.22
C ASN A 93 -25.32 9.10 1.51
N THR A 94 -25.65 8.20 0.58
CA THR A 94 -26.90 8.27 -0.21
C THR A 94 -27.91 7.16 0.11
N ASN A 95 -28.21 6.92 1.39
CA ASN A 95 -29.42 6.20 1.79
C ASN A 95 -30.01 6.75 3.10
N ILE A 96 -30.38 8.03 3.09
CA ILE A 96 -31.30 8.58 4.09
C ILE A 96 -32.70 8.57 3.45
N ARG A 97 -33.50 7.52 3.69
CA ARG A 97 -34.94 7.59 3.42
C ARG A 97 -35.58 8.38 4.56
N SER A 98 -35.90 9.64 4.30
CA SER A 98 -36.78 10.43 5.17
C SER A 98 -38.24 10.03 4.90
N TYR A 99 -38.97 9.64 5.93
CA TYR A 99 -40.42 9.56 5.88
C TYR A 99 -40.98 10.89 6.39
N GLN A 100 -41.66 11.64 5.53
CA GLN A 100 -42.47 12.79 5.95
C GLN A 100 -43.85 12.30 6.36
N LEU A 101 -44.19 12.45 7.64
CA LEU A 101 -45.57 12.31 8.10
C LEU A 101 -46.35 13.59 7.77
N PRO A 102 -47.68 13.53 7.59
CA PRO A 102 -48.52 14.69 7.25
C PRO A 102 -48.47 15.86 8.25
N SER A 103 -47.82 15.68 9.39
CA SER A 103 -47.60 16.69 10.45
C SER A 103 -46.30 17.49 10.29
N GLY A 104 -45.47 17.24 9.27
CA GLY A 104 -44.25 18.01 9.00
C GLY A 104 -43.03 17.67 9.87
N ILE A 105 -43.10 16.63 10.71
CA ILE A 105 -41.98 16.16 11.55
C ILE A 105 -41.32 14.95 10.88
N SER A 106 -40.01 15.01 10.66
CA SER A 106 -39.20 13.88 10.19
C SER A 106 -38.59 13.12 11.37
N ILE A 107 -38.75 11.80 11.40
CA ILE A 107 -38.11 10.93 12.40
C ILE A 107 -36.99 10.16 11.68
N GLN A 108 -35.74 10.36 12.11
CA GLN A 108 -34.60 9.56 11.68
C GLN A 108 -34.56 8.28 12.52
N SER A 109 -34.88 7.13 11.94
CA SER A 109 -34.70 5.84 12.58
C SER A 109 -33.45 5.13 12.03
N HIS A 110 -32.44 4.96 12.90
CA HIS A 110 -31.33 4.05 12.64
C HIS A 110 -31.75 2.63 13.04
N ILE A 111 -32.03 1.78 12.05
CA ILE A 111 -32.11 0.32 12.27
C ILE A 111 -30.82 -0.27 11.69
N PRO A 112 -29.91 -0.86 12.51
CA PRO A 112 -28.75 -1.56 12.00
C PRO A 112 -29.20 -2.86 11.33
N ASN A 113 -28.99 -2.99 10.01
CA ASN A 113 -29.16 -4.26 9.30
C ASN A 113 -27.83 -5.04 9.39
N GLU A 114 -27.78 -6.19 10.04
CA GLU A 114 -26.55 -7.00 10.15
C GLU A 114 -26.06 -7.54 8.79
N ASN A 115 -26.97 -7.65 7.80
CA ASN A 115 -26.65 -8.01 6.41
C ASN A 115 -25.94 -6.87 5.62
N SER A 116 -25.90 -5.65 6.16
CA SER A 116 -25.22 -4.51 5.52
C SER A 116 -23.71 -4.69 5.50
N SER A 117 -23.15 -5.35 6.52
CA SER A 117 -21.72 -5.42 6.80
C SER A 117 -20.94 -6.10 5.66
N GLN A 118 -21.48 -7.22 5.14
CA GLN A 118 -20.82 -7.97 4.06
C GLN A 118 -21.00 -7.30 2.69
N GLN A 119 -22.16 -6.69 2.42
CA GLN A 119 -22.39 -5.93 1.19
C GLN A 119 -21.56 -4.63 1.17
N GLN A 120 -21.43 -3.95 2.32
CA GLN A 120 -20.57 -2.78 2.47
C GLN A 120 -19.10 -3.13 2.32
N GLN A 121 -18.62 -4.25 2.88
CA GLN A 121 -17.25 -4.71 2.67
C GLN A 121 -16.97 -5.05 1.20
N GLN A 122 -17.89 -5.69 0.49
CA GLN A 122 -17.73 -5.98 -0.94
C GLN A 122 -17.78 -4.72 -1.82
N GLN A 123 -18.69 -3.78 -1.55
CA GLN A 123 -18.75 -2.50 -2.27
C GLN A 123 -17.51 -1.65 -2.01
N HIS A 124 -17.03 -1.60 -0.76
CA HIS A 124 -15.80 -0.90 -0.39
C HIS A 124 -14.58 -1.49 -1.11
N GLN A 125 -14.50 -2.81 -1.23
CA GLN A 125 -13.42 -3.49 -1.96
C GLN A 125 -13.48 -3.21 -3.48
N GLN A 126 -14.67 -3.18 -4.08
CA GLN A 126 -14.85 -2.80 -5.49
C GLN A 126 -14.49 -1.34 -5.76
N ASN A 127 -14.84 -0.44 -4.83
CA ASN A 127 -14.49 0.97 -4.91
C ASN A 127 -12.98 1.19 -4.78
N MET A 128 -12.30 0.43 -3.92
CA MET A 128 -10.84 0.50 -3.79
C MET A 128 -10.07 -0.13 -4.96
N THR A 129 -10.64 -1.15 -5.61
CA THR A 129 -10.10 -1.70 -6.88
C THR A 129 -10.11 -0.60 -7.97
N LYS A 130 -11.25 0.06 -8.17
CA LYS A 130 -11.36 1.20 -9.10
C LYS A 130 -10.39 2.34 -8.76
N ALA A 131 -10.16 2.58 -7.47
CA ALA A 131 -9.19 3.56 -7.00
C ALA A 131 -7.76 3.23 -7.45
N VAL A 132 -7.31 1.97 -7.34
CA VAL A 132 -5.96 1.57 -7.79
C VAL A 132 -5.79 1.81 -9.30
N SER A 133 -6.76 1.38 -10.09
CA SER A 133 -6.79 1.62 -11.54
C SER A 133 -6.71 3.13 -11.88
N PHE A 134 -7.44 3.97 -11.14
CA PHE A 134 -7.39 5.42 -11.32
C PHE A 134 -6.03 6.02 -10.94
N ILE A 135 -5.37 5.56 -9.86
CA ILE A 135 -4.01 6.02 -9.51
C ILE A 135 -3.04 5.74 -10.63
N ILE A 136 -3.07 4.51 -11.13
CA ILE A 136 -2.19 4.07 -12.21
C ILE A 136 -2.32 5.02 -13.41
N GLU A 137 -3.54 5.42 -13.77
CA GLU A 137 -3.78 6.33 -14.88
C GLU A 137 -3.29 7.76 -14.63
N GLN A 138 -3.35 8.25 -13.39
CA GLN A 138 -2.94 9.61 -13.03
C GLN A 138 -1.42 9.76 -12.82
N LEU A 139 -0.70 8.67 -12.53
CA LEU A 139 0.75 8.72 -12.35
C LEU A 139 1.49 9.02 -13.66
N GLN A 140 2.53 9.85 -13.58
CA GLN A 140 3.44 10.08 -14.70
C GLN A 140 4.15 8.79 -15.10
N PRO A 141 4.56 8.60 -16.37
CA PRO A 141 5.09 7.33 -16.86
C PRO A 141 6.22 6.72 -16.01
N LYS A 142 7.15 7.56 -15.51
CA LYS A 142 8.26 7.11 -14.66
C LYS A 142 7.80 6.64 -13.28
N GLN A 143 6.91 7.40 -12.63
CA GLN A 143 6.34 7.05 -11.32
C GLN A 143 5.44 5.81 -11.43
N ARG A 144 4.66 5.72 -12.50
CA ARG A 144 3.81 4.57 -12.81
C ARG A 144 4.63 3.28 -12.94
N ASN A 145 5.72 3.33 -13.71
CA ASN A 145 6.63 2.18 -13.86
C ASN A 145 7.23 1.77 -12.51
N LEU A 146 7.72 2.74 -11.72
CA LEU A 146 8.26 2.47 -10.38
C LEU A 146 7.20 1.85 -9.46
N PHE A 147 5.99 2.42 -9.43
CA PHE A 147 4.86 1.91 -8.64
C PHE A 147 4.49 0.48 -9.03
N PHE A 148 4.38 0.17 -10.33
CA PHE A 148 4.11 -1.18 -10.79
C PHE A 148 5.21 -2.17 -10.41
N ARG A 149 6.47 -1.78 -10.55
CA ARG A 149 7.59 -2.65 -10.17
C ARG A 149 7.57 -2.95 -8.68
N PHE A 150 7.33 -1.94 -7.86
CA PHE A 150 7.17 -2.09 -6.42
C PHE A 150 5.98 -2.99 -6.08
N LEU A 151 4.82 -2.77 -6.70
CA LEU A 151 3.63 -3.58 -6.47
C LEU A 151 3.86 -5.06 -6.79
N LEU A 152 4.48 -5.37 -7.93
CA LEU A 152 4.82 -6.74 -8.30
C LEU A 152 5.78 -7.39 -7.30
N LEU A 153 6.73 -6.61 -6.76
CA LEU A 153 7.64 -7.09 -5.72
C LEU A 153 6.88 -7.44 -4.44
N LEU A 154 5.97 -6.55 -4.00
CA LEU A 154 5.13 -6.79 -2.83
C LEU A 154 4.25 -8.02 -3.01
N GLN A 155 3.62 -8.17 -4.16
CA GLN A 155 2.77 -9.33 -4.47
C GLN A 155 3.55 -10.65 -4.44
N LYS A 156 4.77 -10.67 -5.01
CA LYS A 156 5.66 -11.84 -4.96
C LYS A 156 5.96 -12.27 -3.51
N SER A 157 6.12 -11.29 -2.63
CA SER A 157 6.59 -11.47 -1.25
C SER A 157 5.49 -11.45 -0.20
N TRP A 158 4.23 -11.25 -0.63
CA TRP A 158 3.06 -11.17 0.25
C TRP A 158 2.66 -12.56 0.76
N PRO A 159 2.30 -12.70 2.04
CA PRO A 159 1.82 -13.99 2.57
C PRO A 159 0.61 -14.55 1.80
N THR A 160 0.57 -15.87 1.65
CA THR A 160 -0.58 -16.55 1.05
C THR A 160 -1.79 -16.48 1.96
N SER A 161 -2.99 -16.67 1.41
CA SER A 161 -4.23 -16.69 2.20
C SER A 161 -4.23 -17.81 3.26
N GLU A 162 -3.51 -18.90 3.02
CA GLU A 162 -3.34 -19.98 4.00
C GLU A 162 -2.39 -19.59 5.13
N GLN A 163 -1.31 -18.87 4.83
CA GLN A 163 -0.40 -18.33 5.85
C GLN A 163 -1.11 -17.29 6.72
N LEU A 164 -1.89 -16.40 6.10
CA LEU A 164 -2.67 -15.38 6.81
C LEU A 164 -3.69 -15.98 7.79
N LYS A 165 -4.33 -17.11 7.44
CA LYS A 165 -5.28 -17.81 8.33
C LYS A 165 -4.64 -18.46 9.55
N LYS A 166 -3.31 -18.68 9.52
CA LYS A 166 -2.55 -19.33 10.59
C LYS A 166 -1.88 -18.32 11.54
N LEU A 167 -2.08 -17.02 11.31
CA LEU A 167 -1.52 -15.99 12.17
C LEU A 167 -2.26 -15.98 13.51
N ASP A 168 -1.48 -15.90 14.58
CA ASP A 168 -1.95 -15.55 15.91
C ASP A 168 -2.11 -14.03 16.05
N ASN A 169 -2.45 -13.56 17.25
CA ASN A 169 -2.65 -12.13 17.51
C ASN A 169 -1.39 -11.30 17.25
N ASP A 170 -0.21 -11.83 17.60
CA ASP A 170 1.06 -11.14 17.39
C ASP A 170 1.42 -11.08 15.91
N GLY A 171 1.23 -12.18 15.16
CA GLY A 171 1.37 -12.20 13.72
C GLY A 171 0.42 -11.22 13.01
N GLN A 172 -0.82 -11.09 13.49
CA GLN A 172 -1.77 -10.11 12.95
C GLN A 172 -1.33 -8.65 13.24
N ASN A 173 -0.75 -8.40 14.41
CA ASN A 173 -0.18 -7.09 14.75
C ASN A 173 1.01 -6.75 13.85
N THR A 174 1.95 -7.68 13.67
CA THR A 174 3.09 -7.52 12.76
C THR A 174 2.64 -7.27 11.32
N LEU A 175 1.60 -7.95 10.86
CA LEU A 175 1.03 -7.71 9.54
C LEU A 175 0.45 -6.29 9.41
N ASN A 176 -0.28 -5.82 10.43
CA ASN A 176 -0.83 -4.47 10.43
C ASN A 176 0.28 -3.40 10.40
N ILE A 177 1.36 -3.62 11.14
CA ILE A 177 2.56 -2.75 11.13
C ILE A 177 3.21 -2.77 9.73
N CYS A 178 3.39 -3.96 9.14
CA CYS A 178 3.89 -4.11 7.77
C CYS A 178 3.06 -3.27 6.78
N ILE A 179 1.73 -3.35 6.84
CA ILE A 179 0.84 -2.56 5.99
C ILE A 179 1.02 -1.06 6.23
N ASP A 180 1.16 -0.63 7.49
CA ASP A 180 1.41 0.78 7.83
C ASP A 180 2.71 1.29 7.22
N VAL A 181 3.81 0.55 7.38
CA VAL A 181 5.13 0.95 6.86
C VAL A 181 5.10 0.98 5.33
N LEU A 182 4.52 -0.04 4.69
CA LEU A 182 4.36 -0.07 3.23
C LEU A 182 3.53 1.11 2.74
N ALA A 183 2.43 1.42 3.42
CA ALA A 183 1.60 2.56 3.05
C ALA A 183 2.36 3.89 3.18
N LEU A 184 3.04 4.11 4.31
CA LEU A 184 3.79 5.35 4.55
C LEU A 184 5.00 5.50 3.63
N SER A 185 5.51 4.42 3.05
CA SER A 185 6.58 4.49 2.06
C SER A 185 6.15 5.08 0.71
N ILE A 186 4.85 5.01 0.36
CA ILE A 186 4.36 5.44 -0.97
C ILE A 186 3.20 6.45 -0.93
N LEU A 187 2.49 6.54 0.20
CA LEU A 187 1.38 7.46 0.43
C LEU A 187 1.81 8.57 1.38
N HIS A 188 1.02 9.64 1.40
CA HIS A 188 1.25 10.74 2.33
C HIS A 188 0.56 10.43 3.66
N GLU A 189 1.18 10.85 4.76
CA GLU A 189 0.68 10.62 6.12
C GLU A 189 -0.71 11.23 6.44
N TYR A 190 -1.22 12.16 5.62
CA TYR A 190 -2.49 12.84 5.89
C TYR A 190 -3.71 11.93 5.65
N ALA A 191 -3.61 10.98 4.72
CA ALA A 191 -4.66 9.99 4.49
C ALA A 191 -4.77 9.14 5.75
N ASN A 192 -5.97 8.90 6.29
CA ASN A 192 -6.07 8.18 7.56
C ASN A 192 -5.60 6.72 7.43
N ARG A 193 -5.24 6.10 8.56
CA ARG A 193 -4.71 4.73 8.60
C ARG A 193 -5.60 3.73 7.85
N ASN A 194 -6.91 3.81 8.02
CA ASN A 194 -7.86 2.90 7.36
C ASN A 194 -7.86 3.07 5.84
N GLN A 195 -7.80 4.30 5.33
CA GLN A 195 -7.70 4.57 3.89
C GLN A 195 -6.41 3.99 3.31
N ARG A 196 -5.29 4.23 3.99
CA ARG A 196 -3.97 3.71 3.63
C ARG A 196 -3.93 2.18 3.60
N HIS A 197 -4.47 1.54 4.65
CA HIS A 197 -4.56 0.08 4.74
C HIS A 197 -5.40 -0.51 3.62
N ASN A 198 -6.60 0.03 3.45
CA ASN A 198 -7.52 -0.45 2.42
C ASN A 198 -6.92 -0.31 1.02
N PHE A 199 -6.17 0.77 0.77
CA PHE A 199 -5.47 0.97 -0.50
C PHE A 199 -4.39 -0.10 -0.74
N ILE A 200 -3.48 -0.30 0.21
CA ILE A 200 -2.42 -1.32 0.08
C ILE A 200 -3.02 -2.72 -0.11
N LEU A 201 -4.03 -3.08 0.68
CA LEU A 201 -4.71 -4.36 0.54
C LEU A 201 -5.42 -4.50 -0.81
N ALA A 202 -6.00 -3.43 -1.35
CA ALA A 202 -6.61 -3.46 -2.69
C ALA A 202 -5.55 -3.71 -3.77
N CYS A 203 -4.42 -3.01 -3.73
CA CYS A 203 -3.29 -3.22 -4.63
C CYS A 203 -2.81 -4.68 -4.62
N LEU A 204 -2.72 -5.30 -3.44
CA LEU A 204 -2.25 -6.68 -3.28
C LEU A 204 -3.29 -7.73 -3.73
N ASN A 205 -4.58 -7.38 -3.73
CA ASN A 205 -5.68 -8.27 -4.09
C ASN A 205 -6.09 -8.20 -5.57
N GLU A 206 -5.82 -7.10 -6.28
CA GLU A 206 -6.30 -6.86 -7.65
C GLU A 206 -5.82 -7.88 -8.70
N GLU A 207 -4.62 -8.44 -8.55
CA GLU A 207 -4.03 -9.37 -9.54
C GLU A 207 -4.26 -10.86 -9.24
N LYS A 208 -4.59 -11.25 -7.99
CA LYS A 208 -4.93 -12.66 -7.70
C LYS A 208 -6.16 -13.15 -8.49
N LYS A 209 -7.01 -12.22 -8.95
CA LYS A 209 -8.14 -12.52 -9.85
C LYS A 209 -7.73 -12.74 -11.31
N LYS A 210 -6.56 -12.25 -11.73
CA LYS A 210 -6.05 -12.42 -13.10
C LYS A 210 -5.16 -13.66 -13.25
N SER A 211 -4.50 -14.10 -12.17
CA SER A 211 -3.71 -15.35 -12.17
C SER A 211 -4.53 -16.64 -11.98
N SER A 212 -5.84 -16.52 -11.79
CA SER A 212 -6.78 -17.65 -11.64
C SER A 212 -7.60 -17.92 -12.91
N LYS A 213 -7.13 -17.47 -14.07
CA LYS A 213 -7.72 -17.77 -15.39
C LYS A 213 -6.69 -18.37 -16.32
#